data_AF-A0A2E7QM82-F1
#
_entry.id   AF-A0A2E7QM82-F1
#
_cell.length_a   1.000
_cell.length_b   1.000
_cell.length_c   1.000
_cell.angle_alpha   90.00
_cell.angle_beta   90.00
_cell.angle_gamma   90.00
#
_symmetry.space_group_name_H-M   'P 1'
#
loop_
_entity.id
_entity.type
_entity.pdbx_description
1 polymer ?
#
loop_
_entity_poly.entity_id
_entity_poly.type
_entity_poly.pdbx_seq_one_letter_code
_entity_poly.pdbx_strand_id
1 'polypeptide(L)'
;MANKGMRVRFLLIWLLVLVWWNPIAAADAPAKPAANSINWKRGSEKFDANLKGKPLVEVLESIRKQTGWEVFIDPGMDQKVFASFKDKAPDEAMDLLLGRIGYSLVPQRKGSAKLYVY
;
A
#
# COMPACT_ATOMS: atom_id res chain seq x y z
N MET A 1 -61.50 41.12 40.48
CA MET A 1 -61.40 42.22 39.50
C MET A 1 -60.28 41.88 38.53
N ALA A 2 -60.29 42.10 37.22
CA ALA A 2 -61.30 42.27 36.16
C ALA A 2 -60.47 42.27 34.85
N ASN A 3 -61.05 41.75 33.76
CA ASN A 3 -60.46 41.49 32.43
C ASN A 3 -59.78 42.66 31.69
N LYS A 4 -58.80 42.33 30.81
CA LYS A 4 -58.73 42.57 29.33
C LYS A 4 -57.27 42.50 28.86
N GLY A 5 -56.87 41.64 27.92
CA GLY A 5 -57.13 41.69 26.47
C GLY A 5 -56.06 42.56 25.80
N MET A 6 -55.18 42.07 24.91
CA MET A 6 -55.45 41.96 23.47
C MET A 6 -54.29 41.22 22.76
N ARG A 7 -54.63 40.34 21.81
CA ARG A 7 -53.74 39.56 20.94
C ARG A 7 -53.29 40.37 19.72
N VAL A 8 -52.02 40.28 19.31
CA VAL A 8 -51.52 40.70 17.97
C VAL A 8 -50.37 39.75 17.56
N ARG A 9 -50.66 38.64 16.86
CA ARG A 9 -50.51 38.42 15.39
C ARG A 9 -49.12 37.91 14.95
N PHE A 10 -49.07 36.60 14.67
CA PHE A 10 -48.39 35.90 13.55
C PHE A 10 -47.28 36.64 12.78
N LEU A 11 -46.07 36.07 12.72
CA LEU A 11 -45.17 36.14 11.54
C LEU A 11 -43.94 35.21 11.64
N LEU A 12 -43.71 34.46 10.55
CA LEU A 12 -42.44 33.90 10.04
C LEU A 12 -41.97 32.51 10.50
N ILE A 13 -42.70 31.54 9.94
CA ILE A 13 -42.28 30.18 9.53
C ILE A 13 -40.86 30.19 8.94
N TRP A 14 -39.93 29.49 9.60
CA TRP A 14 -38.56 29.28 9.13
C TRP A 14 -38.53 28.25 7.99
N LEU A 15 -38.03 28.71 6.85
CA LEU A 15 -37.81 28.04 5.57
C LEU A 15 -36.41 27.39 5.58
N LEU A 16 -36.29 26.07 5.37
CA LEU A 16 -35.14 25.38 4.73
C LEU A 16 -35.25 23.83 4.88
N VAL A 17 -36.06 23.20 4.03
CA VAL A 17 -35.91 21.78 3.68
C VAL A 17 -35.70 21.73 2.17
N LEU A 18 -34.45 21.70 1.74
CA LEU A 18 -34.07 21.54 0.34
C LEU A 18 -32.77 20.73 0.25
N VAL A 19 -32.83 19.52 0.77
CA VAL A 19 -31.84 18.47 0.51
C VAL A 19 -32.65 17.20 0.34
N TRP A 20 -32.81 16.73 -0.91
CA TRP A 20 -32.91 15.32 -1.32
C TRP A 20 -33.47 15.23 -2.72
N TRP A 21 -32.59 15.17 -3.72
CA TRP A 21 -32.56 14.11 -4.74
C TRP A 21 -31.44 14.45 -5.73
N ASN A 22 -30.20 14.05 -5.42
CA ASN A 22 -29.14 14.06 -6.42
C ASN A 22 -28.52 12.67 -6.46
N PRO A 23 -28.77 11.84 -7.48
CA PRO A 23 -28.08 10.58 -7.62
C PRO A 23 -26.67 10.90 -8.12
N ILE A 24 -25.68 10.81 -7.23
CA ILE A 24 -24.28 10.87 -7.65
C ILE A 24 -24.01 9.61 -8.45
N ALA A 25 -23.91 9.73 -9.77
CA ALA A 25 -23.34 8.70 -10.61
C ALA A 25 -21.87 8.50 -10.16
N ALA A 26 -21.56 7.33 -9.61
CA ALA A 26 -20.19 6.94 -9.32
C ALA A 26 -19.48 6.75 -10.67
N ALA A 27 -18.72 7.76 -11.09
CA ALA A 27 -17.78 7.59 -12.19
C ALA A 27 -16.68 6.62 -11.73
N ASP A 28 -16.54 5.49 -12.42
CA ASP A 28 -15.38 4.60 -12.33
C ASP A 28 -14.14 5.40 -12.76
N ALA A 29 -13.46 6.02 -11.80
CA ALA A 29 -12.23 6.74 -12.04
C ALA A 29 -11.14 5.74 -12.48
N PRO A 30 -10.33 6.06 -13.50
CA PRO A 30 -9.24 5.18 -13.91
C PRO A 30 -8.29 4.96 -12.73
N ALA A 31 -8.06 3.70 -12.38
CA ALA A 31 -7.12 3.33 -11.33
C ALA A 31 -5.74 3.93 -11.66
N LYS A 32 -5.23 4.80 -10.78
CA LYS A 32 -3.89 5.39 -10.93
C LYS A 32 -2.87 4.26 -11.12
N PRO A 33 -1.85 4.44 -11.98
CA PRO A 33 -0.75 3.48 -12.08
C PRO A 33 -0.21 3.21 -10.68
N ALA A 34 -0.34 1.97 -10.21
CA ALA A 34 0.13 1.64 -8.88
C ALA A 34 1.63 1.94 -8.79
N ALA A 35 2.00 2.69 -7.74
CA ALA A 35 3.34 3.17 -7.50
C ALA A 35 4.30 1.98 -7.31
N ASN A 36 5.57 2.19 -7.68
CA ASN A 36 6.63 1.20 -7.46
C ASN A 36 6.71 0.86 -5.97
N SER A 37 6.31 -0.36 -5.61
CA SER A 37 6.17 -0.78 -4.22
C SER A 37 6.56 -2.24 -4.05
N ILE A 38 7.10 -2.52 -2.87
CA ILE A 38 7.33 -3.87 -2.34
C ILE A 38 6.90 -3.82 -0.89
N ASN A 39 6.05 -4.75 -0.47
CA ASN A 39 5.43 -4.75 0.85
C ASN A 39 5.55 -6.13 1.50
N TRP A 40 6.09 -6.16 2.71
CA TRP A 40 6.15 -7.33 3.57
C TRP A 40 4.92 -7.40 4.49
N LYS A 41 4.12 -8.44 4.33
CA LYS A 41 2.98 -8.76 5.18
C LYS A 41 3.45 -9.58 6.38
N ARG A 42 3.97 -8.90 7.41
CA ARG A 42 4.58 -9.56 8.58
C ARG A 42 3.70 -10.64 9.22
N GLY A 43 2.39 -10.46 9.28
CA GLY A 43 1.48 -11.43 9.91
C GLY A 43 1.30 -12.74 9.14
N SER A 44 1.49 -12.73 7.81
CA SER A 44 1.36 -13.91 6.94
C SER A 44 2.68 -14.32 6.29
N GLU A 45 3.76 -13.62 6.61
CA GLU A 45 5.11 -13.81 6.06
C GLU A 45 5.14 -13.86 4.52
N LYS A 46 4.43 -12.93 3.88
CA LYS A 46 4.30 -12.86 2.42
C LYS A 46 4.69 -11.51 1.85
N PHE A 47 5.07 -11.52 0.57
CA PHE A 47 5.35 -10.32 -0.20
C PHE A 47 4.26 -10.01 -1.23
N ASP A 48 4.01 -8.71 -1.36
CA ASP A 48 3.42 -8.13 -2.56
C ASP A 48 4.46 -7.23 -3.23
N ALA A 49 4.51 -7.24 -4.55
CA ALA A 49 5.36 -6.34 -5.30
C ALA A 49 4.64 -5.82 -6.54
N ASN A 50 4.91 -4.56 -6.86
CA ASN A 50 4.60 -3.97 -8.16
C ASN A 50 5.75 -3.02 -8.49
N LEU A 51 6.69 -3.50 -9.28
CA LEU A 51 7.93 -2.83 -9.62
C LEU A 51 8.01 -2.69 -11.14
N LYS A 52 8.14 -1.46 -11.60
CA LYS A 52 8.28 -1.08 -13.01
C LYS A 52 9.68 -0.54 -13.28
N GLY A 53 10.69 -1.40 -13.13
CA GLY A 53 12.09 -1.06 -13.44
C GLY A 53 12.79 -0.27 -12.33
N LYS A 54 12.57 -0.66 -11.07
CA LYS A 54 13.24 -0.04 -9.91
C LYS A 54 14.68 -0.58 -9.79
N PRO A 55 15.69 0.23 -9.42
CA PRO A 55 17.06 -0.26 -9.21
C PRO A 55 17.11 -1.40 -8.19
N LEU A 56 17.85 -2.47 -8.50
CA LEU A 56 17.95 -3.67 -7.66
C LEU A 56 18.37 -3.33 -6.22
N VAL A 57 19.41 -2.51 -6.08
CA VAL A 57 19.94 -2.10 -4.76
C VAL A 57 18.86 -1.44 -3.90
N GLU A 58 18.00 -0.59 -4.49
CA GLU A 58 16.90 0.05 -3.75
C GLU A 58 15.78 -0.93 -3.37
N VAL A 59 15.52 -1.94 -4.21
CA VAL A 59 14.55 -3.00 -3.90
C VAL A 59 15.07 -3.84 -2.73
N LEU A 60 16.32 -4.27 -2.79
CA LEU A 60 16.98 -5.05 -1.75
C LEU A 60 17.11 -4.28 -0.43
N GLU A 61 17.38 -2.97 -0.48
CA GLU A 61 17.34 -2.13 0.71
C GLU A 61 15.92 -2.05 1.32
N SER A 62 14.89 -1.98 0.46
CA SER A 62 13.50 -1.96 0.93
C SER A 62 13.14 -3.28 1.63
N ILE A 63 13.60 -4.41 1.09
CA ILE A 63 13.45 -5.73 1.71
C ILE A 63 14.16 -5.76 3.07
N ARG A 64 15.42 -5.33 3.14
CA ARG A 64 16.19 -5.23 4.40
C ARG A 64 15.42 -4.44 5.45
N LYS A 65 14.91 -3.25 5.11
CA LYS A 65 14.19 -2.37 6.04
C LYS A 65 12.89 -2.99 6.56
N GLN A 66 12.15 -3.72 5.73
CA GLN A 66 10.84 -4.26 6.12
C GLN A 66 10.93 -5.60 6.85
N THR A 67 11.86 -6.46 6.43
CA THR A 67 12.02 -7.81 6.99
C THR A 67 13.01 -7.85 8.16
N GLY A 68 14.01 -6.97 8.16
CA GLY A 68 15.17 -7.05 9.06
C GLY A 68 16.24 -8.04 8.61
N TRP A 69 16.14 -8.61 7.40
CA TRP A 69 17.15 -9.53 6.87
C TRP A 69 18.50 -8.84 6.67
N GLU A 70 19.58 -9.56 6.89
CA GLU A 70 20.91 -9.12 6.47
C GLU A 70 21.02 -9.35 4.95
N VAL A 71 21.35 -8.31 4.18
CA VAL A 71 21.41 -8.38 2.72
C VAL A 71 22.82 -8.06 2.23
N PHE A 72 23.40 -8.99 1.48
CA PHE A 72 24.73 -8.92 0.88
C PHE A 72 24.59 -8.93 -0.63
N ILE A 73 25.28 -8.00 -1.31
CA ILE A 73 25.17 -7.78 -2.75
C ILE A 73 26.58 -7.69 -3.31
N ASP A 74 26.86 -8.42 -4.39
CA ASP A 74 28.12 -8.24 -5.11
C ASP A 74 28.22 -6.83 -5.73
N PRO A 75 29.43 -6.24 -5.78
CA PRO A 75 29.62 -4.90 -6.33
C PRO A 75 29.33 -4.86 -7.84
N GLY A 76 28.84 -3.71 -8.32
CA GLY A 76 28.58 -3.49 -9.76
C GLY A 76 27.21 -3.96 -10.26
N MET A 77 26.28 -4.31 -9.36
CA MET A 77 24.92 -4.68 -9.74
C MET A 77 24.00 -3.46 -9.99
N ASP A 78 23.91 -3.04 -11.25
CA ASP A 78 23.09 -1.88 -11.67
C ASP A 78 21.76 -2.28 -12.36
N GLN A 79 21.34 -3.52 -12.17
CA GLN A 79 20.17 -4.09 -12.83
C GLN A 79 18.87 -3.45 -12.34
N LYS A 80 17.85 -3.41 -13.21
CA LYS A 80 16.50 -2.97 -12.86
C LYS A 80 15.57 -4.16 -12.66
N VAL A 81 14.77 -4.11 -11.61
CA VAL A 81 13.80 -5.14 -11.24
C VAL A 81 12.43 -4.80 -11.80
N PHE A 82 11.83 -5.78 -12.47
CA PHE A 82 10.47 -5.74 -12.99
C PHE A 82 9.70 -6.94 -12.45
N ALA A 83 8.72 -6.69 -11.59
CA ALA A 83 7.95 -7.77 -10.98
C ALA A 83 6.58 -7.25 -10.55
N SER A 84 5.55 -8.08 -10.73
CA SER A 84 4.21 -7.80 -10.22
C SER A 84 3.60 -9.09 -9.70
N PHE A 85 3.38 -9.17 -8.40
CA PHE A 85 2.79 -10.33 -7.74
C PHE A 85 2.19 -9.97 -6.39
N LYS A 86 1.38 -10.89 -5.85
CA LYS A 86 0.76 -10.77 -4.53
C LYS A 86 0.83 -12.09 -3.78
N ASP A 87 0.90 -11.97 -2.45
CA ASP A 87 0.78 -13.07 -1.49
C ASP A 87 1.79 -14.21 -1.71
N LYS A 88 3.01 -13.86 -2.12
CA LYS A 88 4.09 -14.82 -2.38
C LYS A 88 4.95 -15.07 -1.15
N ALA A 89 5.27 -16.33 -0.91
CA ALA A 89 6.20 -16.72 0.14
C ALA A 89 7.61 -16.18 -0.15
N PRO A 90 8.51 -16.07 0.85
CA PRO A 90 9.85 -15.52 0.69
C PRO A 90 10.63 -16.06 -0.50
N ASP A 91 10.73 -17.39 -0.63
CA ASP A 91 11.50 -18.03 -1.70
C ASP A 91 10.90 -17.73 -3.08
N GLU A 92 9.58 -17.94 -3.25
CA GLU A 92 8.87 -17.66 -4.51
C GLU A 92 8.91 -16.17 -4.88
N ALA A 93 8.85 -15.27 -3.89
CA ALA A 93 8.97 -13.85 -4.12
C ALA A 93 10.39 -13.47 -4.60
N MET A 94 11.44 -14.08 -4.07
CA MET A 94 12.82 -13.84 -4.51
C MET A 94 13.04 -14.38 -5.93
N ASP A 95 12.52 -15.56 -6.26
CA ASP A 95 12.54 -16.11 -7.62
C ASP A 95 11.91 -15.12 -8.62
N LEU A 96 10.76 -14.54 -8.27
CA LEU A 96 10.06 -13.58 -9.13
C LEU A 96 10.74 -12.20 -9.22
N LEU A 97 11.40 -11.75 -8.15
CA LEU A 97 12.08 -10.45 -8.11
C LEU A 97 13.45 -10.48 -8.79
N LEU A 98 14.20 -11.54 -8.55
CA LEU A 98 15.60 -11.66 -8.94
C LEU A 98 15.73 -12.42 -10.27
N GLY A 99 14.77 -13.28 -10.60
CA GLY A 99 14.68 -13.94 -11.90
C GLY A 99 15.94 -14.73 -12.24
N ARG A 100 16.80 -14.14 -13.08
CA ARG A 100 18.07 -14.77 -13.51
C ARG A 100 19.26 -14.39 -12.64
N ILE A 101 19.09 -13.48 -11.69
CA ILE A 101 20.14 -13.05 -10.76
C ILE A 101 20.33 -14.16 -9.73
N GLY A 102 21.58 -14.56 -9.50
CA GLY A 102 21.91 -15.58 -8.53
C GLY A 102 21.59 -15.10 -7.12
N TYR A 103 20.94 -15.94 -6.32
CA TYR A 103 20.67 -15.59 -4.94
C TYR A 103 20.66 -16.81 -4.02
N SER A 104 20.80 -16.54 -2.73
CA SER A 104 20.62 -17.53 -1.68
C SER A 104 19.97 -16.88 -0.46
N LEU A 105 18.81 -17.40 -0.07
CA LEU A 105 18.11 -17.01 1.16
C LEU A 105 18.37 -18.07 2.24
N VAL A 106 19.12 -17.68 3.28
CA VAL A 106 19.58 -18.60 4.33
C VAL A 106 18.88 -18.26 5.65
N PRO A 107 17.91 -19.08 6.10
CA PRO A 107 17.29 -18.89 7.41
C PRO A 107 18.31 -19.16 8.53
N GLN A 108 18.28 -18.32 9.57
CA GLN A 108 19.17 -18.47 10.72
C GLN A 108 18.41 -19.10 11.89
N ARG A 109 19.05 -20.02 12.63
CA ARG A 109 18.48 -20.58 13.88
C ARG A 109 18.30 -19.53 14.98
N LYS A 110 19.14 -18.49 14.95
CA LYS A 110 19.10 -17.32 15.83
C LYS A 110 19.43 -16.08 14.99
N GLY A 111 18.62 -15.03 15.09
CA GLY A 111 18.79 -13.80 14.31
C GLY A 111 17.90 -13.75 13.06
N SER A 112 18.12 -12.74 12.21
CA SER A 112 17.37 -12.57 10.96
C SER A 112 17.96 -13.40 9.82
N ALA A 113 17.15 -13.70 8.80
CA ALA A 113 17.61 -14.42 7.62
C ALA A 113 18.68 -13.61 6.87
N LYS A 114 19.56 -14.32 6.16
CA LYS A 114 20.59 -13.71 5.32
C LYS A 114 20.24 -13.91 3.86
N LEU A 115 20.25 -12.83 3.07
CA LEU A 115 20.04 -12.85 1.64
C LEU A 115 21.34 -12.46 0.94
N TYR A 116 21.88 -13.37 0.14
CA TYR A 116 23.05 -13.16 -0.71
C TYR A 116 22.60 -13.02 -2.16
N VAL A 117 23.16 -12.07 -2.90
CA VAL A 117 22.85 -11.80 -4.31
C VAL A 117 24.17 -11.64 -5.08
N TYR A 118 24.35 -12.43 -6.14
CA TYR A 118 25.58 -12.55 -6.94
C TYR A 118 25.30 -12.69 -8.45
#